data_AF-A0A917UNQ9-F1
#
_entry.id   AF-A0A917UNQ9-F1
#
_cell.length_a   1.000
_cell.length_b   1.000
_cell.length_c   1.000
_cell.angle_alpha   90.00
_cell.angle_beta   90.00
_cell.angle_gamma   90.00
#
_symmetry.space_group_name_H-M   'P 1'
#
loop_
_entity.id
_entity.type
_entity.pdbx_description
1 polymer ?
#
loop_
_entity_poly.entity_id
_entity_poly.type
_entity_poly.pdbx_seq_one_letter_code
_entity_poly.pdbx_strand_id
1 'polypeptide(L)'
;MTPYGSGDEIGRFLTVADAAEVLAVDVQTVDDLIRSGELPAIRVGSSGPWRVERAQLEVWIEEQYEQTRRHALWNQGEFANILELSGARSGRLRTVD
;
A
#
# COMPACT_ATOMS: atom_id res chain seq x y z
N MET A 1 23.23 -26.54 -5.95
CA MET A 1 22.67 -26.21 -4.63
C MET A 1 21.55 -25.22 -4.89
N THR A 2 20.32 -25.71 -5.04
CA THR A 2 19.12 -24.93 -5.35
C THR A 2 18.41 -24.64 -4.04
N PRO A 3 18.49 -23.43 -3.46
CA PRO A 3 17.75 -23.11 -2.25
C PRO A 3 16.34 -22.65 -2.62
N TYR A 4 15.60 -23.41 -3.44
CA TYR A 4 14.25 -23.03 -3.84
C TYR A 4 13.42 -24.29 -3.98
N GLY A 5 12.64 -24.59 -2.94
CA GLY A 5 11.50 -25.47 -3.09
C GLY A 5 10.64 -24.92 -4.22
N SER A 6 10.14 -25.83 -5.06
CA SER A 6 9.05 -25.60 -6.00
C SER A 6 8.04 -24.64 -5.35
N GLY A 7 7.58 -23.61 -6.07
CA GLY A 7 6.87 -22.42 -5.57
C GLY A 7 5.58 -22.60 -4.75
N ASP A 8 5.34 -23.80 -4.22
CA ASP A 8 4.28 -24.21 -3.31
C ASP A 8 4.81 -24.57 -1.89
N GLU A 9 6.10 -24.95 -1.73
CA GLU A 9 6.73 -25.27 -0.41
C GLU A 9 7.33 -24.03 0.28
N ILE A 10 6.78 -22.85 -0.01
CA ILE A 10 7.29 -21.62 0.58
C ILE A 10 6.96 -21.67 2.08
N GLY A 11 7.98 -21.81 2.93
CA GLY A 11 7.82 -21.82 4.37
C GLY A 11 7.16 -20.54 4.91
N ARG A 12 6.76 -20.53 6.19
CA ARG A 12 6.09 -19.40 6.85
C ARG A 12 6.83 -18.06 6.69
N PHE A 13 8.15 -18.10 6.55
CA PHE A 13 9.02 -16.93 6.44
C PHE A 13 9.68 -16.85 5.07
N LEU A 14 9.51 -15.70 4.42
CA LEU A 14 10.09 -15.33 3.14
C LEU A 14 11.47 -14.71 3.35
N THR A 15 12.37 -14.92 2.40
CA THR A 15 13.54 -14.03 2.24
C THR A 15 13.07 -12.67 1.69
N VAL A 16 13.92 -11.65 1.79
CA VAL A 16 13.69 -10.35 1.13
C VAL A 16 13.54 -10.53 -0.38
N ALA A 17 14.31 -11.44 -0.99
CA ALA A 17 14.19 -11.76 -2.41
C ALA A 17 12.84 -12.40 -2.76
N ASP A 18 12.37 -13.38 -1.96
CA ASP A 18 11.07 -14.01 -2.22
C ASP A 18 9.92 -13.00 -2.08
N ALA A 19 9.99 -12.10 -1.10
CA ALA A 19 8.99 -11.04 -0.95
C ALA A 19 9.02 -10.06 -2.14
N ALA A 20 10.19 -9.77 -2.70
CA ALA A 20 10.33 -8.93 -3.87
C ALA A 20 9.71 -9.58 -5.12
N GLU A 21 9.90 -10.89 -5.29
CA GLU A 21 9.24 -11.67 -6.36
C GLU A 21 7.71 -11.64 -6.21
N VAL A 22 7.19 -11.80 -4.99
CA VAL A 22 5.73 -11.74 -4.72
C VAL A 22 5.15 -10.38 -5.07
N LEU A 23 5.86 -9.30 -4.72
CA LEU A 23 5.42 -7.93 -4.99
C LEU A 23 5.76 -7.45 -6.41
N ALA A 24 6.50 -8.24 -7.19
CA ALA A 24 7.04 -7.88 -8.50
C ALA A 24 7.84 -6.55 -8.49
N VAL A 25 8.71 -6.38 -7.50
CA VAL A 25 9.59 -5.20 -7.33
C VAL A 25 11.05 -5.62 -7.18
N ASP A 26 11.96 -4.63 -7.15
CA ASP A 26 13.36 -4.88 -6.85
C ASP A 26 13.57 -5.23 -5.36
N VAL A 27 14.57 -6.07 -5.06
CA VAL A 27 14.93 -6.46 -3.70
C VAL A 27 15.27 -5.26 -2.82
N GLN A 28 15.90 -4.22 -3.40
CA GLN A 28 16.22 -2.97 -2.70
C GLN A 28 14.95 -2.27 -2.20
N THR A 29 13.87 -2.30 -2.99
CA THR A 29 12.57 -1.72 -2.59
C THR A 29 12.02 -2.39 -1.34
N VAL A 30 12.06 -3.72 -1.27
CA VAL A 30 11.61 -4.46 -0.08
C VAL A 30 12.52 -4.20 1.12
N ASP A 31 13.83 -4.13 0.91
CA ASP A 31 14.78 -3.81 1.97
C ASP A 31 14.55 -2.40 2.55
N ASP A 32 14.25 -1.41 1.71
CA ASP A 32 13.91 -0.05 2.15
C ASP A 32 12.60 -0.02 2.95
N LEU A 33 11.56 -0.76 2.52
CA LEU A 33 10.30 -0.90 3.27
C LEU A 33 10.51 -1.53 4.66
N ILE A 34 11.42 -2.50 4.76
CA ILE A 34 11.77 -3.11 6.05
C ILE A 34 12.51 -2.11 6.94
N ARG A 35 13.46 -1.36 6.38
CA ARG A 35 14.24 -0.35 7.12
C ARG A 35 13.40 0.85 7.55
N SER A 36 12.42 1.26 6.75
CA SER A 36 11.46 2.30 7.12
C SER A 36 10.47 1.83 8.18
N GLY A 37 10.31 0.51 8.35
CA GLY A 37 9.35 -0.10 9.26
C GLY A 37 7.95 -0.20 8.67
N GLU A 38 7.77 0.09 7.38
CA GLU A 38 6.49 -0.05 6.69
C GLU A 38 6.14 -1.52 6.45
N LEU A 39 7.13 -2.35 6.13
CA LEU A 39 6.92 -3.79 5.98
C LEU A 39 7.44 -4.54 7.22
N PRO A 40 6.56 -5.22 7.99
CA PRO A 40 6.98 -5.96 9.17
C PRO A 40 7.90 -7.14 8.83
N ALA A 41 9.10 -7.14 9.41
CA ALA A 41 10.06 -8.22 9.26
C ALA A 41 10.82 -8.50 10.56
N ILE A 42 11.27 -9.73 10.73
CA ILE A 42 12.12 -10.14 11.86
C ILE A 42 13.57 -10.26 11.40
N ARG A 43 14.51 -9.82 12.25
CA ARG A 43 15.93 -10.05 12.03
C ARG A 43 16.38 -11.28 12.79
N VAL A 44 16.97 -12.26 12.10
CA VAL A 44 17.44 -13.49 12.74
C VAL A 44 18.78 -13.23 13.41
N GLY A 45 18.75 -12.91 14.70
CA GLY A 45 19.94 -12.59 15.50
C GLY A 45 20.48 -11.17 15.26
N SER A 46 21.55 -10.80 15.98
CA SER A 46 22.09 -9.42 15.99
C SER A 46 22.69 -8.96 14.67
N SER A 47 22.99 -9.87 13.73
CA SER A 47 23.58 -9.53 12.43
C SER A 47 23.07 -10.39 11.27
N GLY A 48 22.05 -11.20 11.49
CA GLY A 48 21.56 -12.11 10.44
C GLY A 48 20.58 -11.47 9.47
N PRO A 49 20.04 -12.30 8.55
CA PRO A 49 19.14 -11.85 7.50
C PRO A 49 17.77 -11.44 8.05
N TRP A 50 17.11 -10.56 7.31
CA TRP A 50 15.70 -10.25 7.49
C TRP A 50 14.83 -11.38 6.96
N ARG A 51 13.70 -11.61 7.64
CA ARG A 51 12.67 -12.57 7.27
C ARG A 51 11.31 -11.92 7.37
N VAL A 52 10.54 -12.03 6.31
CA VAL A 52 9.17 -11.49 6.26
C VAL A 52 8.22 -12.65 6.51
N GLU A 53 7.33 -12.55 7.49
CA GLU A 53 6.28 -13.56 7.65
C GLU A 53 5.24 -13.39 6.54
N ARG A 54 4.86 -14.47 5.85
CA ARG A 54 3.89 -14.37 4.73
C ARG A 54 2.60 -13.67 5.15
N ALA A 55 2.03 -14.06 6.29
CA ALA A 55 0.79 -13.46 6.78
C ALA A 55 0.92 -11.95 7.01
N GLN A 56 2.09 -11.45 7.40
CA GLN A 56 2.33 -10.02 7.58
C GLN A 56 2.48 -9.30 6.25
N LEU A 57 3.09 -9.93 5.24
CA LEU A 57 3.13 -9.40 3.88
C LEU A 57 1.71 -9.25 3.31
N GLU A 58 0.86 -10.26 3.45
CA GLU A 58 -0.53 -10.21 2.98
C GLU A 58 -1.32 -9.09 3.67
N VAL A 59 -1.21 -8.97 5.01
CA VAL A 59 -1.85 -7.88 5.77
C VAL A 59 -1.37 -6.52 5.28
N TRP A 60 -0.07 -6.35 5.06
CA TRP A 60 0.49 -5.09 4.54
C TRP A 60 -0.09 -4.75 3.16
N ILE A 61 -0.21 -5.74 2.26
CA ILE A 61 -0.83 -5.56 0.94
C ILE A 61 -2.29 -5.06 1.09
N GLU A 62 -3.08 -5.70 1.95
CA GLU A 62 -4.46 -5.30 2.22
C GLU A 62 -4.54 -3.86 2.75
N GLU A 63 -3.64 -3.48 3.66
CA GLU A 63 -3.55 -2.11 4.17
C GLU A 63 -3.22 -1.10 3.06
N GLN A 64 -2.27 -1.41 2.16
CA GLN A 64 -1.95 -0.52 1.03
C GLN A 64 -3.14 -0.29 0.10
N TYR A 65 -3.93 -1.34 -0.16
CA TYR A 65 -5.16 -1.21 -0.94
C TYR A 65 -6.21 -0.34 -0.23
N GLU A 66 -6.38 -0.51 1.08
CA GLU A 66 -7.33 0.31 1.85
C GLU A 66 -6.90 1.77 1.92
N GLN A 67 -5.61 2.06 2.08
CA GLN A 67 -5.10 3.44 2.04
C GLN A 67 -5.31 4.08 0.67
N THR A 68 -5.05 3.34 -0.41
CA THR A 68 -5.33 3.79 -1.78
C THR A 68 -6.82 4.08 -1.98
N ARG A 69 -7.70 3.20 -1.48
CA ARG A 69 -9.15 3.36 -1.55
C ARG A 69 -9.62 4.59 -0.80
N ARG A 70 -9.12 4.81 0.42
CA ARG A 70 -9.44 6.01 1.22
C ARG A 70 -9.03 7.27 0.48
N HIS A 71 -7.80 7.32 -0.03
CA HIS A 71 -7.31 8.48 -0.77
C HIS A 71 -8.16 8.79 -2.02
N ALA A 72 -8.58 7.76 -2.76
CA ALA A 72 -9.47 7.94 -3.90
C ALA A 72 -10.85 8.51 -3.52
N LEU A 73 -11.42 8.09 -2.38
CA LEU A 73 -12.70 8.62 -1.88
C LEU A 73 -12.58 10.09 -1.43
N TRP A 74 -11.49 10.46 -0.76
CA TRP A 74 -11.22 11.86 -0.40
C TRP A 74 -11.14 12.75 -1.64
N ASN A 75 -10.43 12.29 -2.68
CA ASN A 75 -10.33 13.03 -3.94
C ASN A 75 -11.70 13.22 -4.61
N GLN A 76 -12.55 12.19 -4.65
CA GLN A 76 -13.89 12.29 -5.25
C GLN A 76 -14.84 13.20 -4.45
N GLY A 77 -14.77 13.17 -3.12
CA GLY A 77 -15.57 14.04 -2.24
C GLY A 77 -15.24 15.53 -2.39
N GLU A 78 -13.96 15.86 -2.63
CA GLU A 78 -13.52 17.24 -2.88
C GLU A 78 -14.14 17.82 -4.17
N PHE A 79 -14.23 17.03 -5.24
CA PHE A 79 -14.87 17.47 -6.48
C PHE A 79 -16.39 17.63 -6.36
N ALA A 80 -17.08 16.74 -5.64
CA ALA A 80 -18.53 16.84 -5.45
C ALA A 80 -18.92 18.11 -4.67
N ASN A 81 -18.17 18.44 -3.62
CA ASN A 81 -18.44 19.61 -2.78
C ASN A 81 -18.24 20.94 -3.54
N ILE A 82 -17.25 21.00 -4.45
CA ILE A 82 -17.01 22.18 -5.30
C ILE A 82 -18.15 22.39 -6.31
N LEU A 83 -18.72 21.31 -6.88
CA LEU A 83 -19.80 21.42 -7.86
C LEU A 83 -21.10 21.92 -7.21
N GLU A 84 -21.43 21.44 -6.01
CA GLU A 84 -22.61 21.89 -5.25
C GLU A 84 -22.52 23.36 -4.81
N LEU A 85 -21.33 23.84 -4.43
CA LEU A 85 -21.13 25.24 -4.04
C LEU A 85 -21.15 26.23 -5.23
N SER A 86 -20.87 25.75 -6.45
CA SER A 86 -20.85 26.60 -7.65
C SER A 86 -22.24 26.97 -8.18
N GLY A 87 -23.30 26.25 -7.80
CA GLY A 87 -24.67 26.45 -8.28
C GLY A 87 -25.44 27.62 -7.65
N ALA A 88 -24.95 28.22 -6.55
CA ALA A 88 -25.74 29.17 -5.73
C ALA A 88 -25.57 30.66 -6.10
N ARG A 89 -25.23 31.02 -7.35
CA ARG A 89 -24.94 32.41 -7.74
C ARG A 89 -25.57 32.90 -9.04
N SER A 90 -26.48 32.14 -9.67
CA SER A 90 -27.27 32.69 -10.78
C SER A 90 -28.43 33.52 -10.22
N GLY A 91 -28.17 34.82 -10.12
CA GLY A 91 -29.06 35.80 -9.50
C GLY A 91 -30.47 35.85 -10.10
N ARG A 92 -31.45 35.92 -9.20
CA ARG A 92 -32.77 36.46 -9.48
C ARG A 92 -33.04 37.57 -8.48
N LEU A 93 -33.24 38.79 -8.99
CA LEU A 93 -33.93 39.99 -8.44
C LEU A 93 -33.18 41.24 -8.97
N ARG A 94 -33.80 42.21 -9.64
CA ARG A 94 -35.18 42.67 -9.63
C ARG A 94 -35.66 43.02 -11.04
N THR A 95 -36.92 42.69 -11.32
CA THR A 95 -37.74 43.46 -12.27
C THR A 95 -37.92 44.85 -11.66
N VAL A 96 -37.58 45.89 -12.40
CA VAL A 96 -38.07 47.24 -12.14
C VAL A 96 -38.97 47.62 -13.30
N ASP A 97 -40.08 48.24 -12.93
CA ASP A 97 -41.29 48.62 -13.66
C ASP A 97 -41.09 48.97 -15.15
#